data_AF-A0A3D3R1F6-F1
#
_entry.id   AF-A0A3D3R1F6-F1
#
_cell.length_a   1.000
_cell.length_b   1.000
_cell.length_c   1.000
_cell.angle_alpha   90.00
_cell.angle_beta   90.00
_cell.angle_gamma   90.00
#
_symmetry.space_group_name_H-M   'P 1'
#
loop_
_entity.id
_entity.type
_entity.pdbx_description
1 polymer ?
#
loop_
_entity_poly.entity_id
_entity_poly.type
_entity_poly.pdbx_seq_one_letter_code
_entity_poly.pdbx_strand_id
1 'polypeptide(L)' 'IERVKANVPLKRGGTAEEVAYAILWLLSDEAGYTTGGFIDIAGGR' A
#
# COMPACT_ATOMS: atom_id res chain seq x y z
N ILE A 1 13.35 -11.76 -1.79
CA ILE A 1 12.07 -11.65 -1.06
C ILE A 1 12.13 -12.39 0.29
N GLU A 2 12.56 -13.65 0.35
CA GLU A 2 12.58 -14.48 1.58
C GLU A 2 13.18 -13.80 2.83
N ARG A 3 14.34 -13.12 2.70
CA ARG A 3 14.99 -12.44 3.85
C ARG A 3 14.17 -11.27 4.41
N VAL A 4 13.32 -10.65 3.61
CA VAL A 4 12.49 -9.49 4.00
C VAL A 4 11.15 -9.95 4.58
N LYS A 5 10.62 -11.11 4.14
CA LYS A 5 9.35 -11.68 4.63
C LYS A 5 9.32 -11.83 6.15
N ALA A 6 10.43 -12.20 6.78
CA ALA A 6 10.51 -12.35 8.23
C ALA A 6 10.13 -11.07 8.99
N ASN A 7 10.46 -9.90 8.42
CA ASN A 7 10.30 -8.58 9.04
C ASN A 7 9.03 -7.83 8.58
N VAL A 8 8.27 -8.40 7.64
CA VAL A 8 6.96 -7.84 7.21
C VAL A 8 5.86 -8.61 7.91
N PRO A 9 4.92 -7.97 8.63
CA PRO A 9 3.84 -8.68 9.31
C PRO A 9 3.01 -9.60 8.42
N LEU A 10 2.72 -9.20 7.17
CA LEU A 10 2.01 -10.04 6.21
C LEU A 10 2.82 -11.22 5.65
N LYS A 11 4.11 -11.37 6.02
CA LYS A 11 5.01 -12.48 5.64
C LYS A 11 5.14 -12.72 4.13
N ARG A 12 4.82 -11.72 3.32
CA ARG A 12 4.97 -11.75 1.86
C ARG A 12 5.43 -10.40 1.33
N GLY A 13 5.93 -10.40 0.09
CA GLY A 13 6.10 -9.17 -0.67
C GLY A 13 4.74 -8.62 -1.11
N GLY A 14 4.63 -7.31 -1.18
CA GLY A 14 3.52 -6.66 -1.88
C GLY A 14 3.63 -6.86 -3.39
N THR A 15 2.53 -6.73 -4.11
CA THR A 15 2.49 -6.75 -5.58
C THR A 15 2.33 -5.33 -6.14
N ALA A 16 2.59 -5.17 -7.45
CA ALA A 16 2.40 -3.89 -8.11
C ALA A 16 0.91 -3.49 -8.14
N GLU A 17 0.01 -4.47 -8.23
CA GLU A 17 -1.44 -4.28 -8.24
C GLU A 17 -1.93 -3.68 -6.91
N GLU A 18 -1.36 -4.10 -5.78
CA GLU A 18 -1.70 -3.53 -4.47
C GLU A 18 -1.36 -2.04 -4.38
N VAL A 19 -0.26 -1.63 -5.02
CA VAL A 19 0.10 -0.21 -5.16
C VAL A 19 -0.90 0.51 -6.09
N ALA A 20 -1.23 -0.12 -7.22
CA ALA A 20 -2.18 0.44 -8.16
C ALA A 20 -3.57 0.67 -7.55
N TYR A 21 -4.05 -0.23 -6.67
CA TYR A 21 -5.33 -0.04 -6.00
C TYR A 21 -5.37 1.20 -5.09
N ALA A 22 -4.28 1.48 -4.35
CA ALA A 22 -4.21 2.69 -3.55
C ALA A 22 -4.18 3.96 -4.41
N ILE A 23 -3.49 3.91 -5.56
CA ILE A 23 -3.51 5.01 -6.54
C ILE A 23 -4.91 5.21 -7.10
N LEU A 24 -5.61 4.13 -7.48
CA LEU A 24 -6.97 4.21 -7.99
C LEU A 24 -7.94 4.79 -6.96
N TRP A 25 -7.79 4.44 -5.68
CA TRP A 25 -8.56 5.06 -4.59
C TRP A 25 -8.26 6.55 -4.47
N LEU A 26 -7.00 6.98 -4.55
CA LEU A 26 -6.65 8.42 -4.53
C LEU A 26 -7.25 9.21 -5.71
N LEU A 27 -7.48 8.55 -6.85
CA LEU A 27 -8.10 9.16 -8.03
C LEU A 27 -9.62 9.10 -8.02
N SER A 28 -10.23 8.41 -7.06
CA SER A 28 -11.68 8.22 -7.01
C SER A 28 -12.37 9.29 -6.14
N ASP A 29 -13.69 9.41 -6.29
CA ASP A 29 -14.48 10.40 -5.54
C ASP A 29 -14.45 10.16 -4.02
N GLU A 30 -14.24 8.90 -3.60
CA GLU A 30 -14.11 8.50 -2.18
C GLU A 30 -12.93 9.17 -1.48
N ALA A 31 -11.87 9.54 -2.21
CA ALA A 31 -10.72 10.26 -1.67
C ALA A 31 -10.91 11.78 -1.67
N GLY A 32 -12.09 12.31 -2.02
CA GLY A 32 -12.33 13.75 -2.25
C GLY A 32 -12.01 14.71 -1.09
N TYR A 33 -11.81 14.20 0.13
CA TYR A 33 -11.38 14.99 1.29
C TYR A 33 -9.94 14.70 1.76
N THR A 34 -9.17 13.94 0.98
CA THR A 34 -7.78 13.59 1.27
C THR A 34 -6.84 14.48 0.45
N THR A 35 -5.94 15.19 1.12
CA THR A 35 -4.90 16.00 0.46
C THR A 35 -3.63 16.07 1.31
N GLY A 36 -2.47 16.11 0.67
CA GLY A 36 -1.17 16.23 1.34
C GLY A 36 -0.76 15.05 2.23
N GLY A 37 -1.51 13.95 2.22
CA GLY A 37 -1.25 12.76 3.01
C GLY A 37 -0.37 11.72 2.29
N PHE A 38 0.23 10.84 3.07
CA PHE A 38 0.97 9.66 2.58
C PHE A 38 0.21 8.39 2.93
N ILE A 39 0.22 7.41 2.03
CA ILE A 39 -0.36 6.06 2.24
C ILE A 39 0.77 5.04 2.14
N ASP A 40 1.04 4.36 3.25
CA ASP A 40 2.06 3.31 3.31
C ASP A 40 1.50 1.95 2.92
N ILE A 41 2.04 1.39 1.83
CA ILE A 41 1.66 0.08 1.28
C ILE A 41 2.77 -0.92 1.62
N ALA A 42 3.01 -1.10 2.92
CA ALA A 42 4.20 -1.79 3.44
C ALA A 42 3.91 -3.16 4.07
N GLY A 43 2.67 -3.64 4.00
CA GLY A 43 2.27 -4.92 4.60
C GLY A 43 2.39 -4.95 6.12
N GLY A 44 2.18 -3.80 6.78
CA GLY A 44 2.15 -3.62 8.23
C GLY A 44 3.49 -3.25 8.88
N ARG A 45 4.54 -3.00 8.10
CA ARG A 45 5.82 -2.50 8.61
C ARG A 45 5.75 -1.02 8.97
#